data_AF-A0A9W7ISQ9-F1
#
_entry.id   AF-A0A9W7ISQ9-F1
#
_cell.length_a   1.000
_cell.length_b   1.000
_cell.length_c   1.000
_cell.angle_alpha   90.00
_cell.angle_beta   90.00
_cell.angle_gamma   90.00
#
_symmetry.space_group_name_H-M   'P 1'
#
loop_
_entity.id
_entity.type
_entity.pdbx_description
1 polymer ?
#
loop_
_entity_poly.entity_id
_entity_poly.type
_entity_poly.pdbx_seq_one_letter_code
_entity_poly.pdbx_strand_id
1 'polypeptide(L)'
;MEISYTPSIALQSHQSLIIATIVTLLPLLLAVRSLFKRPHKSNVSTPATSSGKEETRQATPSSSCNASSDSAAFPNGGKAGPAEEDMVTADVSKVVAEMQSGASMMELLVPEITTHALSYLDYPSLCRLSMTNSMMRKAANDDNAWKALYHKDFTFEQDSVAPVNGWKAYYAATRAIINVNTEFFNIIRDRSLPAMSCFWLNADYVKCIHASGAHYSGYNSVIRSWQVAFNWEQEVDFQVRDVRARVLTDMAWVTMKTFVDMDSGPFNMTNVFEFHHGRWYLVHHHSSVMLRAEVDMEQQIVHE
;
A
#
# COMPACT_ATOMS: atom_id res chain seq x y z
N MET A 1 -5.75 -26.74 24.28
CA MET A 1 -4.43 -26.70 23.62
C MET A 1 -3.81 -25.37 24.00
N GLU A 2 -3.16 -25.34 25.15
CA GLU A 2 -2.35 -24.21 25.61
C GLU A 2 -0.89 -24.50 25.26
N ILE A 3 -0.19 -23.51 24.72
CA ILE A 3 1.23 -23.63 24.39
C ILE A 3 2.02 -22.93 25.50
N SER A 4 2.68 -23.73 26.33
CA SER A 4 3.61 -23.33 27.38
C SER A 4 5.06 -23.25 26.83
N TYR A 5 5.80 -22.20 27.21
CA TYR A 5 7.22 -22.03 26.87
C TYR A 5 8.14 -22.39 28.05
N THR A 6 9.17 -23.19 27.78
CA THR A 6 10.28 -23.51 28.70
C THR A 6 11.36 -22.40 28.75
N PRO A 7 12.13 -22.27 29.85
CA PRO A 7 12.98 -21.10 30.09
C PRO A 7 14.44 -21.33 29.66
N SER A 8 14.94 -20.49 28.74
CA SER A 8 16.39 -20.33 28.47
C SER A 8 16.92 -18.92 28.76
N ILE A 9 16.17 -18.10 29.51
CA ILE A 9 16.38 -16.64 29.64
C ILE A 9 17.52 -16.27 30.62
N ALA A 10 18.05 -17.21 31.42
CA ALA A 10 18.97 -16.85 32.49
C ALA A 10 20.38 -16.42 32.04
N LEU A 11 20.85 -16.80 30.84
CA LEU A 11 22.23 -16.49 30.41
C LEU A 11 22.35 -15.18 29.59
N GLN A 12 21.26 -14.68 29.01
CA GLN A 12 21.26 -13.48 28.15
C GLN A 12 21.13 -12.17 28.95
N SER A 13 20.65 -12.25 30.20
CA SER A 13 20.45 -11.10 31.10
C SER A 13 21.75 -10.39 31.49
N HIS A 14 22.84 -11.12 31.66
CA HIS A 14 24.11 -10.54 32.12
C HIS A 14 24.83 -9.71 31.04
N GLN A 15 24.66 -10.03 29.76
CA GLN A 15 25.25 -9.26 28.66
C GLN A 15 24.56 -7.90 28.47
N SER A 16 23.23 -7.85 28.60
CA SER A 16 22.46 -6.61 28.50
C SER A 16 22.74 -5.63 29.65
N LEU A 17 22.99 -6.14 30.87
CA LEU A 17 23.37 -5.31 32.03
C LEU A 17 24.76 -4.67 31.88
N ILE A 18 25.72 -5.37 31.28
CA ILE A 18 27.07 -4.84 31.05
C ILE A 18 27.05 -3.75 29.97
N ILE A 19 26.31 -3.95 28.87
CA ILE A 19 26.20 -2.94 27.81
C ILE A 19 25.45 -1.69 28.32
N ALA A 20 24.40 -1.85 29.14
CA ALA A 20 23.64 -0.74 29.71
C ALA A 20 24.48 0.15 30.65
N THR A 21 25.35 -0.46 31.46
CA THR A 21 26.24 0.30 32.38
C THR A 21 27.29 1.14 31.61
N ILE A 22 27.84 0.62 30.51
CA ILE A 22 28.80 1.34 29.67
C ILE A 22 28.14 2.56 28.98
N VAL A 23 26.92 2.41 28.45
CA VAL A 23 26.21 3.48 27.73
C VAL A 23 25.79 4.63 28.65
N THR A 24 25.56 4.37 29.94
CA THR A 24 25.18 5.42 30.91
C THR A 24 26.35 6.17 31.55
N LEU A 25 27.54 5.56 31.68
CA LEU A 25 28.69 6.19 32.35
C LEU A 25 29.56 7.04 31.40
N LEU A 26 29.59 6.69 30.11
CA LEU A 26 30.38 7.42 29.09
C LEU A 26 29.91 8.88 28.87
N PRO A 27 28.60 9.19 28.82
CA PRO A 27 28.13 10.58 28.71
C PRO A 27 28.41 11.41 29.96
N LEU A 28 28.36 10.79 31.14
CA LEU A 28 28.62 11.46 32.41
C LEU A 28 30.09 11.91 32.52
N LEU A 29 31.03 11.08 32.06
CA LEU A 29 32.46 11.41 31.99
C LEU A 29 32.78 12.53 30.99
N LEU A 30 32.04 12.61 29.88
CA LEU A 30 32.19 13.68 28.89
C LEU A 30 31.60 15.02 29.40
N ALA A 31 30.49 14.99 30.14
CA ALA A 31 29.90 16.17 30.76
C ALA A 31 30.82 16.81 31.82
N VAL A 32 31.50 16.00 32.63
CA VAL A 32 32.46 16.49 33.64
C VAL A 32 33.66 17.19 33.00
N ARG A 33 34.12 16.75 31.81
CA ARG A 33 35.20 17.43 31.06
C ARG A 33 34.80 18.78 30.49
N SER A 34 33.50 19.02 30.25
CA SER A 34 32.98 20.30 29.75
C SER A 34 32.95 21.38 30.83
N LEU A 35 32.87 21.02 32.12
CA LEU A 35 32.82 21.96 33.24
C LEU A 35 34.19 22.61 33.57
N PHE A 36 35.29 22.08 33.04
CA PHE A 36 36.65 22.60 33.29
C PHE A 36 37.18 23.54 32.19
N LYS A 37 36.39 23.88 31.16
CA LYS A 37 36.79 24.88 30.16
C LYS A 37 36.37 26.28 30.60
N ARG A 38 37.35 27.10 31.00
CA ARG A 38 37.16 28.53 31.31
C ARG A 38 36.73 29.32 30.06
N PRO A 39 35.80 30.30 30.18
CA PRO A 39 35.41 31.13 29.05
C PRO A 39 36.38 32.30 28.85
N HIS A 40 36.74 32.56 27.59
CA HIS A 40 37.45 33.75 27.15
C HIS A 40 36.42 34.88 26.94
N LYS A 41 36.65 36.05 27.55
CA LYS A 41 35.83 37.27 27.39
C LYS A 41 36.21 38.02 26.10
N SER A 42 35.21 38.59 25.43
CA SER A 42 35.35 39.85 24.67
C SER A 42 34.02 40.62 24.62
N ASN A 43 34.14 41.94 24.58
CA ASN A 43 33.19 42.96 25.02
C ASN A 43 32.18 43.43 23.94
N VAL A 44 30.99 43.90 24.40
CA VAL A 44 30.26 45.17 24.11
C VAL A 44 30.20 45.64 22.63
N SER A 45 29.07 45.99 21.99
CA SER A 45 28.10 47.06 22.31
C SER A 45 26.86 47.02 21.40
N THR A 46 25.70 47.42 21.93
CA THR A 46 24.52 48.00 21.24
C THR A 46 24.55 49.54 21.43
N PRO A 47 23.94 50.39 20.57
CA PRO A 47 22.47 50.60 20.60
C PRO A 47 21.78 51.06 19.28
N ALA A 48 20.44 50.94 19.25
CA ALA A 48 19.48 52.04 19.09
C ALA A 48 18.23 51.70 18.25
N THR A 49 17.12 52.17 18.80
CA THR A 49 15.71 52.11 18.42
C THR A 49 15.38 52.89 17.13
N SER A 50 14.38 52.45 16.34
CA SER A 50 13.33 53.34 15.83
C SER A 50 12.11 52.57 15.31
N SER A 51 10.95 53.17 15.55
CA SER A 51 9.59 52.74 15.23
C SER A 51 9.21 52.96 13.76
N GLY A 52 8.34 52.12 13.20
CA GLY A 52 7.67 52.40 11.93
C GLY A 52 6.54 51.42 11.56
N LYS A 53 5.31 51.80 11.91
CA LYS A 53 4.00 51.60 11.24
C LYS A 53 3.69 50.28 10.49
N GLU A 54 2.80 49.51 11.11
CA GLU A 54 1.45 49.13 10.63
C GLU A 54 1.18 49.04 9.11
N GLU A 55 0.90 47.82 8.63
CA GLU A 55 -0.08 47.62 7.56
C GLU A 55 -0.80 46.27 7.70
N THR A 56 -2.12 46.37 7.78
CA THR A 56 -3.13 45.33 8.00
C THR A 56 -3.37 44.50 6.75
N ARG A 57 -3.28 43.17 6.82
CA ARG A 57 -4.04 42.27 5.94
C ARG A 57 -4.59 41.05 6.68
N GLN A 58 -5.89 41.10 6.89
CA GLN A 58 -6.80 39.98 7.14
C GLN A 58 -6.61 38.84 6.14
N ALA A 59 -6.66 37.60 6.63
CA ALA A 59 -7.45 36.52 6.03
C ALA A 59 -7.43 35.26 6.93
N THR A 60 -8.52 35.05 7.68
CA THR A 60 -9.13 33.73 7.89
C THR A 60 -10.23 33.58 6.83
N PRO A 61 -10.56 32.37 6.32
CA PRO A 61 -11.29 31.41 7.14
C PRO A 61 -11.03 29.91 6.91
N SER A 62 -11.49 29.17 7.92
CA SER A 62 -11.96 27.79 7.96
C SER A 62 -12.90 27.38 6.82
N SER A 63 -12.92 26.08 6.48
CA SER A 63 -14.13 25.21 6.42
C SER A 63 -13.76 23.87 5.77
N SER A 64 -13.89 22.76 6.50
CA SER A 64 -15.10 21.91 6.56
C SER A 64 -15.24 20.99 5.34
N CYS A 65 -14.92 19.73 5.61
CA CYS A 65 -15.55 18.57 5.00
C CYS A 65 -17.08 18.74 4.99
N ASN A 66 -17.69 18.54 3.83
CA ASN A 66 -19.07 18.11 3.75
C ASN A 66 -19.28 17.26 2.50
N ALA A 67 -19.89 16.11 2.76
CA ALA A 67 -20.38 15.17 1.79
C ALA A 67 -21.66 15.69 1.13
N SER A 68 -21.87 15.30 -0.12
CA SER A 68 -23.18 15.29 -0.74
C SER A 68 -23.24 14.08 -1.67
N SER A 69 -24.06 13.14 -1.23
CA SER A 69 -24.47 11.91 -1.89
C SER A 69 -25.66 12.17 -2.81
N ASP A 70 -25.60 11.66 -4.03
CA ASP A 70 -26.77 11.42 -4.87
C ASP A 70 -26.67 10.00 -5.44
N SER A 71 -27.58 9.13 -5.04
CA SER A 71 -27.84 7.86 -5.72
C SER A 71 -29.33 7.61 -5.66
N ALA A 72 -29.94 7.65 -6.84
CA ALA A 72 -31.36 7.40 -7.05
C ALA A 72 -31.68 5.91 -6.88
N ALA A 73 -32.74 5.65 -6.13
CA ALA A 73 -33.39 4.36 -5.98
C ALA A 73 -34.42 4.13 -7.10
N PHE A 74 -34.62 2.86 -7.50
CA PHE A 74 -35.88 2.35 -8.08
C PHE A 74 -35.98 0.82 -7.84
N PRO A 75 -37.20 0.22 -7.85
CA PRO A 75 -37.64 -0.69 -6.79
C PRO A 75 -38.18 -2.07 -7.24
N ASN A 76 -38.47 -2.92 -6.24
CA ASN A 76 -39.38 -4.09 -6.20
C ASN A 76 -39.05 -5.29 -7.12
N GLY A 77 -39.31 -6.56 -6.79
CA GLY A 77 -40.03 -7.27 -5.72
C GLY A 77 -40.26 -8.70 -6.29
N GLY A 78 -39.93 -9.78 -5.59
CA GLY A 78 -40.92 -10.59 -4.88
C GLY A 78 -41.06 -12.04 -5.40
N LYS A 79 -40.77 -12.98 -4.49
CA LYS A 79 -41.30 -14.36 -4.30
C LYS A 79 -40.99 -15.51 -5.27
N ALA A 80 -40.94 -16.68 -4.64
CA ALA A 80 -40.46 -17.98 -5.10
C ALA A 80 -41.56 -19.06 -5.13
N GLY A 81 -41.31 -20.10 -5.95
CA GLY A 81 -41.77 -21.49 -5.81
C GLY A 81 -42.73 -21.99 -6.93
N PRO A 82 -42.84 -23.32 -7.18
CA PRO A 82 -41.84 -24.40 -7.11
C PRO A 82 -41.69 -25.16 -8.44
N ALA A 83 -40.80 -26.16 -8.45
CA ALA A 83 -40.41 -27.00 -9.58
C ALA A 83 -41.49 -28.00 -10.03
N GLU A 84 -41.53 -28.27 -11.35
CA GLU A 84 -41.94 -29.56 -11.91
C GLU A 84 -41.00 -29.93 -13.07
N GLU A 85 -40.60 -31.19 -13.09
CA GLU A 85 -39.79 -31.85 -14.11
C GLU A 85 -40.57 -31.96 -15.41
N ASP A 86 -39.98 -31.55 -16.54
CA ASP A 86 -40.35 -32.11 -17.83
C ASP A 86 -39.12 -32.28 -18.71
N MET A 87 -38.90 -33.53 -19.10
CA MET A 87 -37.90 -33.99 -20.03
C MET A 87 -38.50 -33.82 -21.42
N VAL A 88 -37.86 -33.08 -22.33
CA VAL A 88 -37.80 -33.36 -23.79
C VAL A 88 -37.18 -32.19 -24.56
N THR A 89 -36.29 -32.56 -25.48
CA THR A 89 -35.62 -31.77 -26.53
C THR A 89 -34.61 -30.72 -26.06
N ALA A 90 -33.33 -31.09 -26.13
CA ALA A 90 -32.26 -30.12 -26.35
C ALA A 90 -32.68 -29.23 -27.53
N ASP A 91 -32.73 -27.93 -27.25
CA ASP A 91 -33.14 -26.88 -28.16
C ASP A 91 -32.19 -26.81 -29.37
N VAL A 92 -32.44 -27.67 -30.36
CA VAL A 92 -31.79 -27.65 -31.67
C VAL A 92 -32.03 -26.29 -32.35
N SER A 93 -33.04 -25.51 -31.93
CA SER A 93 -33.27 -24.16 -32.44
C SER A 93 -32.23 -23.15 -31.94
N LYS A 94 -31.57 -23.37 -30.79
CA LYS A 94 -30.48 -22.50 -30.33
C LYS A 94 -29.16 -22.74 -31.07
N VAL A 95 -28.87 -23.99 -31.42
CA VAL A 95 -27.68 -24.36 -32.22
C VAL A 95 -27.87 -24.00 -33.70
N VAL A 96 -29.11 -24.08 -34.22
CA VAL A 96 -29.44 -23.70 -35.60
C VAL A 96 -29.58 -22.17 -35.74
N ALA A 97 -29.95 -21.44 -34.69
CA ALA A 97 -29.94 -19.97 -34.69
C ALA A 97 -28.50 -19.38 -34.76
N GLU A 98 -27.51 -20.08 -34.20
CA GLU A 98 -26.10 -19.70 -34.39
C GLU A 98 -25.60 -20.01 -35.81
N MET A 99 -26.11 -21.06 -36.45
CA MET A 99 -25.74 -21.45 -37.83
C MET A 99 -26.40 -20.57 -38.92
N GLN A 100 -27.34 -19.68 -38.55
CA GLN A 100 -27.99 -18.72 -39.45
C GLN A 100 -27.65 -17.25 -39.15
N SER A 101 -26.66 -17.01 -38.29
CA SER A 101 -25.98 -15.72 -38.26
C SER A 101 -25.06 -15.66 -39.47
N GLY A 102 -25.44 -14.91 -40.52
CA GLY A 102 -24.61 -14.64 -41.70
C GLY A 102 -23.38 -13.78 -41.40
N ALA A 103 -22.72 -14.01 -40.25
CA ALA A 103 -21.51 -13.34 -39.87
C ALA A 103 -20.37 -13.79 -40.78
N SER A 104 -19.80 -12.84 -41.52
CA SER A 104 -18.60 -13.07 -42.32
C SER A 104 -17.48 -13.63 -41.43
N MET A 105 -16.60 -14.48 -41.97
CA MET A 105 -15.36 -14.90 -41.29
C MET A 105 -14.60 -13.70 -40.70
N MET A 106 -14.72 -12.53 -41.33
CA MET A 106 -14.20 -11.25 -40.83
C MET A 106 -14.90 -10.78 -39.54
N GLU A 107 -16.23 -10.88 -39.45
CA GLU A 107 -17.00 -10.46 -38.26
C GLU A 107 -16.77 -11.37 -37.05
N LEU A 108 -16.40 -12.63 -37.28
CA LEU A 108 -16.01 -13.57 -36.22
C LEU A 108 -14.59 -13.30 -35.68
N LEU A 109 -13.65 -12.88 -36.54
CA LEU A 109 -12.25 -12.62 -36.17
C LEU A 109 -12.02 -11.20 -35.64
N VAL A 110 -12.83 -10.22 -36.04
CA VAL A 110 -12.72 -8.82 -35.62
C VAL A 110 -12.71 -8.65 -34.09
N PRO A 111 -13.55 -9.34 -33.29
CA PRO A 111 -13.50 -9.25 -31.84
C PRO A 111 -12.16 -9.70 -31.24
N GLU A 112 -11.60 -10.83 -31.70
CA GLU A 112 -10.32 -11.35 -31.19
C GLU A 112 -9.15 -10.44 -31.59
N ILE A 113 -9.11 -9.98 -32.84
CA ILE A 113 -8.11 -9.02 -33.33
C ILE A 113 -8.22 -7.70 -32.55
N THR A 114 -9.44 -7.26 -32.27
CA THR A 114 -9.68 -6.03 -31.50
C THR A 114 -9.18 -6.20 -30.07
N THR A 115 -9.57 -7.26 -29.36
CA THR A 115 -9.08 -7.53 -27.99
C THR A 115 -7.55 -7.64 -27.95
N HIS A 116 -6.94 -8.31 -28.93
CA HIS A 116 -5.49 -8.40 -29.04
C HIS A 116 -4.85 -7.02 -29.24
N ALA A 117 -5.35 -6.20 -30.18
CA ALA A 117 -4.86 -4.85 -30.40
C ALA A 117 -5.02 -3.95 -29.15
N LEU A 118 -6.15 -4.07 -28.45
CA LEU A 118 -6.43 -3.31 -27.24
C LEU A 118 -5.53 -3.70 -26.07
N SER A 119 -5.08 -4.95 -25.99
CA SER A 119 -4.18 -5.42 -24.93
C SER A 119 -2.83 -4.70 -24.89
N TYR A 120 -2.42 -4.06 -25.99
CA TYR A 120 -1.19 -3.28 -26.06
C TYR A 120 -1.33 -1.85 -25.52
N LEU A 121 -2.56 -1.34 -25.42
CA LEU A 121 -2.82 0.02 -24.96
C LEU A 121 -2.53 0.14 -23.46
N ASP A 122 -2.07 1.32 -23.05
CA ASP A 122 -1.94 1.65 -21.63
C ASP A 122 -3.30 2.05 -21.03
N TYR A 123 -3.36 2.06 -19.69
CA TYR A 123 -4.57 2.45 -18.95
C TYR A 123 -5.18 3.79 -19.44
N PRO A 124 -4.41 4.89 -19.59
CA PRO A 124 -4.96 6.14 -20.11
C PRO A 124 -5.51 6.02 -21.53
N SER A 125 -4.87 5.27 -22.43
CA SER A 125 -5.34 5.10 -23.80
C SER A 125 -6.63 4.29 -23.88
N LEU A 126 -6.77 3.21 -23.10
CA LEU A 126 -8.05 2.47 -23.01
C LEU A 126 -9.17 3.37 -22.48
N CYS A 127 -8.90 4.16 -21.44
CA CYS A 127 -9.87 5.13 -20.92
C CYS A 127 -10.27 6.16 -21.98
N ARG A 128 -9.31 6.78 -22.67
CA ARG A 128 -9.60 7.74 -23.75
C ARG A 128 -10.40 7.11 -24.88
N LEU A 129 -10.01 5.91 -25.31
CA LEU A 129 -10.69 5.19 -26.38
C LEU A 129 -12.15 4.92 -26.01
N SER A 130 -12.42 4.55 -24.76
CA SER A 130 -13.78 4.30 -24.27
C SER A 130 -14.73 5.51 -24.33
N MET A 131 -14.17 6.72 -24.48
CA MET A 131 -14.92 7.98 -24.56
C MET A 131 -15.16 8.45 -26.00
N THR A 132 -14.65 7.75 -27.02
CA THR A 132 -14.69 8.23 -28.42
C THR A 132 -16.05 8.02 -29.10
N ASN A 133 -16.56 6.79 -29.11
CA ASN A 133 -17.88 6.43 -29.65
C ASN A 133 -18.42 5.16 -28.98
N SER A 134 -19.67 4.77 -29.27
CA SER A 134 -20.33 3.62 -28.63
C SER A 134 -19.64 2.28 -28.92
N MET A 135 -19.14 2.07 -30.14
CA MET A 135 -18.43 0.86 -30.55
C MET A 135 -17.11 0.72 -29.80
N MET A 136 -16.30 1.79 -29.77
CA MET A 136 -15.05 1.85 -29.04
C MET A 136 -15.25 1.78 -27.53
N ARG A 137 -16.35 2.33 -27.01
CA ARG A 137 -16.75 2.14 -25.61
C ARG A 137 -16.96 0.67 -25.28
N LYS A 138 -17.67 -0.07 -26.13
CA LYS A 138 -17.87 -1.51 -25.91
C LYS A 138 -16.54 -2.27 -25.97
N ALA A 139 -15.72 -1.99 -27.00
CA ALA A 139 -14.43 -2.65 -27.18
C ALA A 139 -13.43 -2.34 -26.04
N ALA A 140 -13.28 -1.07 -25.64
CA ALA A 140 -12.38 -0.67 -24.56
C ALA A 140 -12.85 -1.10 -23.16
N ASN A 141 -14.09 -1.57 -23.01
CA ASN A 141 -14.61 -2.17 -21.79
C ASN A 141 -14.68 -3.70 -21.88
N ASP A 142 -14.08 -4.31 -22.90
CA ASP A 142 -13.91 -5.76 -23.00
C ASP A 142 -13.01 -6.26 -21.87
N ASP A 143 -13.50 -7.25 -21.12
CA ASP A 143 -12.87 -7.69 -19.88
C ASP A 143 -11.51 -8.37 -20.13
N ASN A 144 -11.34 -9.02 -21.29
CA ASN A 144 -10.08 -9.67 -21.65
C ASN A 144 -8.96 -8.65 -21.90
N ALA A 145 -9.28 -7.48 -22.47
CA ALA A 145 -8.31 -6.40 -22.63
C ALA A 145 -7.80 -5.91 -21.26
N TRP A 146 -8.69 -5.77 -20.27
CA TRP A 146 -8.32 -5.39 -18.90
C TRP A 146 -7.56 -6.49 -18.17
N LYS A 147 -7.90 -7.77 -18.39
CA LYS A 147 -7.13 -8.92 -17.87
C LYS A 147 -5.70 -8.91 -18.40
N ALA A 148 -5.54 -8.75 -19.71
CA ALA A 148 -4.22 -8.71 -20.34
C ALA A 148 -3.38 -7.53 -19.82
N LEU A 149 -3.98 -6.35 -19.70
CA LEU A 149 -3.32 -5.18 -19.13
C LEU A 149 -2.94 -5.39 -17.65
N TYR A 150 -3.79 -6.03 -16.87
CA TYR A 150 -3.50 -6.36 -15.47
C TYR A 150 -2.23 -7.23 -15.33
N HIS A 151 -2.12 -8.29 -16.13
CA HIS A 151 -0.96 -9.18 -16.09
C HIS A 151 0.31 -8.51 -16.57
N LYS A 152 0.20 -7.58 -17.54
CA LYS A 152 1.31 -6.76 -18.01
C LYS A 152 1.83 -5.81 -16.93
N ASP A 153 0.95 -5.16 -16.18
CA ASP A 153 1.32 -4.07 -15.27
C ASP A 153 1.64 -4.52 -13.85
N PHE A 154 1.10 -5.66 -13.38
CA PHE A 154 1.19 -6.05 -11.97
C PHE A 154 1.85 -7.41 -11.72
N THR A 155 1.20 -8.52 -12.07
CA THR A 155 1.71 -9.87 -11.79
C THR A 155 0.91 -10.97 -12.50
N PHE A 156 1.56 -12.11 -12.74
CA PHE A 156 0.96 -13.37 -13.22
C PHE A 156 0.54 -14.31 -12.08
N GLU A 157 0.78 -13.98 -10.80
CA GLU A 157 0.40 -14.84 -9.67
C GLU A 157 -1.14 -15.01 -9.50
N GLN A 158 -1.96 -14.45 -10.40
CA GLN A 158 -3.41 -14.30 -10.24
C GLN A 158 -4.23 -14.85 -11.41
N ASP A 159 -3.68 -15.77 -12.19
CA ASP A 159 -4.33 -16.28 -13.41
C ASP A 159 -5.68 -16.96 -13.16
N SER A 160 -5.89 -17.48 -11.94
CA SER A 160 -7.14 -18.13 -11.49
C SER A 160 -8.15 -17.20 -10.82
N VAL A 161 -7.84 -15.90 -10.64
CA VAL A 161 -8.77 -14.96 -10.02
C VAL A 161 -9.89 -14.62 -11.00
N ALA A 162 -11.13 -14.63 -10.50
CA ALA A 162 -12.32 -14.16 -11.20
C ALA A 162 -12.89 -12.95 -10.45
N PRO A 163 -12.54 -11.71 -10.85
CA PRO A 163 -13.00 -10.53 -10.13
C PRO A 163 -14.52 -10.35 -10.22
N VAL A 164 -15.18 -10.20 -9.07
CA VAL A 164 -16.65 -10.08 -8.98
C VAL A 164 -17.24 -8.94 -9.81
N ASN A 165 -16.49 -7.85 -9.99
CA ASN A 165 -16.89 -6.66 -10.74
C ASN A 165 -16.15 -6.50 -12.09
N GLY A 166 -15.56 -7.59 -12.59
CA GLY A 166 -14.75 -7.59 -13.81
C GLY A 166 -13.30 -7.08 -13.62
N TRP A 167 -12.46 -7.40 -14.59
CA TRP A 167 -11.04 -7.05 -14.62
C TRP A 167 -10.80 -5.55 -14.67
N LYS A 168 -11.68 -4.76 -15.28
CA LYS A 168 -11.56 -3.30 -15.28
C LYS A 168 -11.61 -2.72 -13.86
N ALA A 169 -12.61 -3.13 -13.07
CA ALA A 169 -12.75 -2.68 -11.69
C ALA A 169 -11.58 -3.18 -10.82
N TYR A 170 -11.16 -4.43 -11.03
CA TYR A 170 -10.04 -5.02 -10.33
C TYR A 170 -8.71 -4.32 -10.61
N TYR A 171 -8.45 -3.98 -11.88
CA TYR A 171 -7.30 -3.18 -12.29
C TYR A 171 -7.30 -1.81 -11.61
N ALA A 172 -8.44 -1.12 -11.63
CA ALA A 172 -8.57 0.19 -11.00
C ALA A 172 -8.32 0.13 -9.49
N ALA A 173 -8.87 -0.88 -8.80
CA ALA A 173 -8.67 -1.07 -7.36
C ALA A 173 -7.21 -1.41 -7.03
N THR A 174 -6.56 -2.28 -7.82
CA THR A 174 -5.15 -2.63 -7.63
C THR A 174 -4.23 -1.44 -7.85
N ARG A 175 -4.49 -0.65 -8.90
CA ARG A 175 -3.78 0.62 -9.14
C ARG A 175 -3.96 1.60 -7.98
N ALA A 176 -5.17 1.72 -7.44
CA ALA A 176 -5.44 2.57 -6.28
C ALA A 176 -4.64 2.12 -5.04
N ILE A 177 -4.60 0.82 -4.75
CA ILE A 177 -3.83 0.25 -3.63
C ILE A 177 -2.34 0.49 -3.79
N ILE A 178 -1.79 0.31 -4.99
CA ILE A 178 -0.36 0.59 -5.24
C ILE A 178 -0.05 2.07 -5.01
N ASN A 179 -0.90 2.98 -5.48
CA ASN A 179 -0.72 4.42 -5.24
C ASN A 179 -0.81 4.76 -3.75
N VAL A 180 -1.76 4.17 -3.01
CA VAL A 180 -1.90 4.35 -1.56
C VAL A 180 -0.65 3.82 -0.84
N ASN A 181 -0.12 2.67 -1.27
CA ASN A 181 1.12 2.13 -0.71
C ASN A 181 2.34 3.01 -1.03
N THR A 182 2.42 3.65 -2.19
CA THR A 182 3.44 4.67 -2.48
C THR A 182 3.32 5.86 -1.52
N GLU A 183 2.09 6.29 -1.22
CA GLU A 183 1.85 7.40 -0.29
C GLU A 183 2.32 7.10 1.13
N PHE A 184 2.21 5.85 1.58
CA PHE A 184 2.79 5.41 2.86
C PHE A 184 4.30 5.75 2.95
N PHE A 185 5.06 5.45 1.91
CA PHE A 185 6.50 5.76 1.86
C PHE A 185 6.77 7.26 1.73
N ASN A 186 5.93 8.01 1.00
CA ASN A 186 6.03 9.47 0.95
C ASN A 186 5.84 10.08 2.36
N ILE A 187 4.83 9.63 3.11
CA ILE A 187 4.58 10.09 4.48
C ILE A 187 5.76 9.79 5.40
N ILE A 188 6.40 8.62 5.25
CA ILE A 188 7.60 8.26 6.02
C ILE A 188 8.77 9.17 5.66
N ARG A 189 9.05 9.37 4.36
CA ARG A 189 10.09 10.28 3.88
C ARG A 189 9.90 11.69 4.44
N ASP A 190 8.67 12.18 4.39
CA ASP A 190 8.32 13.53 4.83
C ASP A 190 8.18 13.64 6.36
N ARG A 191 8.27 12.51 7.08
CA ARG A 191 8.14 12.39 8.55
C ARG A 191 6.86 13.06 9.10
N SER A 192 5.79 13.04 8.32
CA SER A 192 4.55 13.75 8.66
C SER A 192 3.69 12.90 9.59
N LEU A 193 3.84 13.10 10.90
CA LEU A 193 2.99 12.44 11.90
C LEU A 193 1.49 12.74 11.68
N PRO A 194 1.05 13.97 11.34
CA PRO A 194 -0.36 14.23 11.02
C PRO A 194 -0.87 13.42 9.82
N ALA A 195 -0.07 13.30 8.75
CA ALA A 195 -0.46 12.50 7.59
C ALA A 195 -0.51 11.02 7.94
N MET A 196 0.47 10.50 8.68
CA MET A 196 0.48 9.12 9.17
C MET A 196 -0.74 8.84 10.06
N SER A 197 -1.13 9.78 10.92
CA SER A 197 -2.34 9.68 11.76
C SER A 197 -3.61 9.52 10.91
N CYS A 198 -3.72 10.28 9.81
CA CYS A 198 -4.85 10.18 8.89
C CYS A 198 -4.81 8.95 7.97
N PHE A 199 -3.64 8.32 7.83
CA PHE A 199 -3.41 7.18 6.96
C PHE A 199 -3.85 5.85 7.60
N TRP A 200 -3.69 5.74 8.92
CA TRP A 200 -4.16 4.59 9.69
C TRP A 200 -5.65 4.67 10.00
N LEU A 201 -6.32 3.52 10.00
CA LEU A 201 -7.70 3.43 10.48
C LEU A 201 -7.72 3.69 12.00
N ASN A 202 -8.61 4.58 12.44
CA ASN A 202 -8.81 4.82 13.87
C ASN A 202 -9.67 3.71 14.50
N ALA A 203 -9.05 2.56 14.77
CA ALA A 203 -9.67 1.41 15.40
C ALA A 203 -8.76 0.77 16.47
N ASP A 204 -9.35 -0.02 17.37
CA ASP A 204 -8.64 -0.73 18.43
C ASP A 204 -7.88 -1.98 17.94
N TYR A 205 -8.28 -2.52 16.79
CA TYR A 205 -7.71 -3.75 16.24
C TYR A 205 -6.50 -3.54 15.34
N VAL A 206 -6.16 -2.31 14.94
CA VAL A 206 -4.99 -2.06 14.08
C VAL A 206 -3.68 -2.53 14.75
N LYS A 207 -2.72 -2.97 13.93
CA LYS A 207 -1.46 -3.58 14.39
C LYS A 207 -0.26 -3.03 13.63
N CYS A 208 0.81 -2.70 14.34
CA CYS A 208 2.08 -2.31 13.74
C CYS A 208 3.21 -3.14 14.34
N ILE A 209 4.03 -3.74 13.48
CA ILE A 209 5.26 -4.44 13.85
C ILE A 209 6.40 -3.76 13.10
N HIS A 210 7.24 -3.03 13.84
CA HIS A 210 8.44 -2.40 13.29
C HIS A 210 9.55 -3.44 13.12
N ALA A 211 10.53 -3.14 12.27
CA ALA A 211 11.66 -4.04 11.98
C ALA A 211 12.48 -4.46 13.21
N SER A 212 12.39 -3.71 14.32
CA SER A 212 12.99 -4.08 15.61
C SER A 212 12.31 -5.27 16.31
N GLY A 213 11.18 -5.76 15.78
CA GLY A 213 10.33 -6.76 16.41
C GLY A 213 9.32 -6.20 17.42
N ALA A 214 9.33 -4.88 17.65
CA ALA A 214 8.38 -4.24 18.55
C ALA A 214 6.95 -4.26 17.97
N HIS A 215 6.01 -4.76 18.77
CA HIS A 215 4.60 -4.94 18.40
C HIS A 215 3.70 -3.92 19.13
N TYR A 216 2.85 -3.24 18.36
CA TYR A 216 1.93 -2.21 18.83
C TYR A 216 0.50 -2.56 18.39
N SER A 217 -0.46 -2.41 19.32
CA SER A 217 -1.87 -2.73 19.09
C SER A 217 -2.77 -1.55 19.45
N GLY A 218 -3.71 -1.25 18.57
CA GLY A 218 -4.65 -0.14 18.69
C GLY A 218 -4.08 1.20 18.23
N TYR A 219 -4.95 2.04 17.68
CA TYR A 219 -4.58 3.28 17.00
C TYR A 219 -3.59 4.15 17.77
N ASN A 220 -3.89 4.47 19.03
CA ASN A 220 -3.03 5.35 19.84
C ASN A 220 -1.61 4.78 20.05
N SER A 221 -1.49 3.46 20.24
CA SER A 221 -0.20 2.79 20.40
C SER A 221 0.60 2.83 19.10
N VAL A 222 -0.08 2.57 17.97
CA VAL A 222 0.52 2.62 16.64
C VAL A 222 1.00 4.04 16.29
N ILE A 223 0.17 5.07 16.43
CA ILE A 223 0.57 6.46 16.12
C ILE A 223 1.71 6.93 17.02
N ARG A 224 1.71 6.57 18.31
CA ARG A 224 2.84 6.87 19.20
C ARG A 224 4.13 6.19 18.77
N SER A 225 4.05 4.96 18.26
CA SER A 225 5.24 4.27 17.71
C SER A 225 5.84 5.02 16.52
N TRP A 226 5.00 5.55 15.62
CA TRP A 226 5.44 6.36 14.48
C TRP A 226 6.02 7.70 14.90
N GLN A 227 5.46 8.34 15.94
CA GLN A 227 6.05 9.56 16.51
C GLN A 227 7.49 9.31 17.00
N VAL A 228 7.73 8.19 17.69
CA VAL A 228 9.08 7.81 18.12
C VAL A 228 9.98 7.53 16.92
N ALA A 229 9.49 6.80 15.92
CA ALA A 229 10.24 6.49 14.70
C ALA A 229 10.66 7.75 13.92
N PHE A 230 9.77 8.75 13.79
CA PHE A 230 10.03 9.99 13.08
C PHE A 230 10.95 10.96 13.81
N ASN A 231 11.13 10.79 15.12
CA ASN A 231 12.07 11.59 15.91
C ASN A 231 13.53 11.12 15.79
N TRP A 232 13.79 9.97 15.15
CA TRP A 232 15.15 9.52 14.89
C TRP A 232 15.76 10.34 13.74
N GLU A 233 16.97 10.87 13.92
CA GLU A 233 17.54 11.91 13.04
C GLU A 233 17.91 11.42 11.62
N GLN A 234 17.98 10.11 11.40
CA GLN A 234 18.46 9.54 10.14
C GLN A 234 17.42 9.66 9.02
N GLU A 235 17.79 10.34 7.93
CA GLU A 235 16.97 10.36 6.72
C GLU A 235 16.93 8.94 6.15
N VAL A 236 15.72 8.47 5.82
CA VAL A 236 15.50 7.11 5.34
C VAL A 236 14.97 7.20 3.91
N ASP A 237 15.80 6.82 2.95
CA ASP A 237 15.40 6.70 1.55
C ASP A 237 15.14 5.22 1.23
N PHE A 238 13.86 4.85 1.11
CA PHE A 238 13.48 3.47 0.83
C PHE A 238 13.48 3.22 -0.68
N GLN A 239 14.32 2.29 -1.14
CA GLN A 239 14.08 1.62 -2.42
C GLN A 239 13.08 0.50 -2.22
N VAL A 240 11.89 0.64 -2.79
CA VAL A 240 10.82 -0.38 -2.71
C VAL A 240 10.83 -1.23 -3.99
N ARG A 241 10.91 -2.55 -3.83
CA ARG A 241 10.96 -3.53 -4.93
C ARG A 241 9.99 -4.68 -4.67
N ASP A 242 9.78 -5.50 -5.69
CA ASP A 242 8.94 -6.71 -5.63
C ASP A 242 7.54 -6.45 -5.06
N VAL A 243 6.94 -5.30 -5.41
CA VAL A 243 5.61 -4.91 -4.92
C VAL A 243 4.56 -5.83 -5.54
N ARG A 244 3.85 -6.57 -4.69
CA ARG A 244 2.73 -7.44 -5.06
C ARG A 244 1.50 -7.05 -4.27
N ALA A 245 0.41 -6.76 -4.98
CA ALA A 245 -0.86 -6.37 -4.37
C ALA A 245 -1.94 -7.44 -4.60
N ARG A 246 -2.79 -7.62 -3.60
CA ARG A 246 -4.01 -8.43 -3.64
C ARG A 246 -5.15 -7.59 -3.15
N VAL A 247 -6.25 -7.58 -3.89
CA VAL A 247 -7.46 -6.85 -3.52
C VAL A 247 -8.61 -7.85 -3.42
N LEU A 248 -9.34 -7.79 -2.32
CA LEU A 248 -10.55 -8.57 -2.09
C LEU A 248 -11.60 -7.61 -1.56
N THR A 249 -12.53 -7.21 -2.42
CA THR A 249 -13.62 -6.28 -2.10
C THR A 249 -13.13 -4.98 -1.44
N ASP A 250 -13.23 -4.93 -0.12
CA ASP A 250 -12.98 -3.84 0.82
C ASP A 250 -11.70 -4.07 1.65
N MET A 251 -10.93 -5.10 1.35
CA MET A 251 -9.63 -5.38 1.95
C MET A 251 -8.57 -5.54 0.86
N ALA A 252 -7.33 -5.14 1.17
CA ALA A 252 -6.21 -5.39 0.30
C ALA A 252 -4.95 -5.64 1.12
N TRP A 253 -3.99 -6.36 0.57
CA TRP A 253 -2.65 -6.41 1.13
C TRP A 253 -1.60 -6.24 0.06
N VAL A 254 -0.49 -5.64 0.46
CA VAL A 254 0.68 -5.40 -0.37
C VAL A 254 1.87 -6.03 0.33
N THR A 255 2.57 -6.92 -0.36
CA THR A 255 3.87 -7.44 0.06
C THR A 255 4.96 -6.80 -0.79
N MET A 256 6.08 -6.47 -0.18
CA MET A 256 7.20 -5.82 -0.87
C MET A 256 8.52 -6.09 -0.16
N LYS A 257 9.62 -5.81 -0.86
CA LYS A 257 10.95 -5.71 -0.26
C LYS A 257 11.38 -4.26 -0.25
N THR A 258 11.97 -3.82 0.86
CA THR A 258 12.47 -2.45 0.98
C THR A 258 13.94 -2.45 1.38
N PHE A 259 14.70 -1.51 0.83
CA PHE A 259 16.12 -1.33 1.09
C PHE A 259 16.34 0.11 1.55
N VAL A 260 17.04 0.31 2.67
CA VAL A 260 17.35 1.64 3.22
C VAL A 260 18.78 2.05 2.85
N ASP A 261 19.72 1.15 3.05
CA ASP A 261 21.12 1.30 2.66
C ASP A 261 21.69 -0.08 2.27
N MET A 262 22.72 -0.11 1.44
CA MET A 262 23.36 -1.35 0.94
C MET A 262 23.85 -2.26 2.07
N ASP A 263 24.19 -1.67 3.23
CA ASP A 263 24.76 -2.36 4.38
C ASP A 263 23.72 -2.88 5.39
N SER A 264 22.52 -2.29 5.40
CA SER A 264 21.46 -2.61 6.38
C SER A 264 20.68 -3.90 6.08
N GLY A 265 20.85 -4.45 4.86
CA GLY A 265 20.08 -5.60 4.36
C GLY A 265 18.63 -5.23 4.00
N PRO A 266 17.94 -6.09 3.22
CA PRO A 266 16.54 -5.86 2.87
C PRO A 266 15.59 -6.12 4.04
N PHE A 267 14.46 -5.44 4.04
CA PHE A 267 13.30 -5.78 4.86
C PHE A 267 12.21 -6.40 3.98
N ASN A 268 11.54 -7.42 4.50
CA ASN A 268 10.24 -7.83 3.99
C ASN A 268 9.17 -6.99 4.69
N MET A 269 8.25 -6.42 3.91
CA MET A 269 7.14 -5.64 4.44
C MET A 269 5.80 -6.16 3.92
N THR A 270 4.81 -6.19 4.80
CA THR A 270 3.40 -6.44 4.47
C THR A 270 2.55 -5.30 5.02
N ASN A 271 1.81 -4.64 4.13
CA ASN A 271 0.81 -3.64 4.48
C ASN A 271 -0.58 -4.20 4.17
N VAL A 272 -1.52 -4.10 5.10
CA VAL A 272 -2.92 -4.49 4.90
C VAL A 272 -3.79 -3.25 5.03
N PHE A 273 -4.70 -3.10 4.09
CA PHE A 273 -5.59 -1.95 3.96
C PHE A 273 -7.05 -2.38 4.01
N GLU A 274 -7.89 -1.50 4.54
CA GLU A 274 -9.35 -1.62 4.48
C GLU A 274 -9.96 -0.40 3.80
N PHE A 275 -11.02 -0.60 3.02
CA PHE A 275 -11.74 0.43 2.31
C PHE A 275 -12.95 0.89 3.13
N HIS A 276 -12.91 2.13 3.59
CA HIS A 276 -13.98 2.75 4.36
C HIS A 276 -14.38 4.09 3.73
N HIS A 277 -15.68 4.28 3.47
CA HIS A 277 -16.24 5.57 3.03
C HIS A 277 -15.50 6.20 1.83
N GLY A 278 -15.13 5.39 0.84
CA GLY A 278 -14.45 5.89 -0.36
C GLY A 278 -12.93 6.02 -0.24
N ARG A 279 -12.32 5.58 0.87
CA ARG A 279 -10.88 5.71 1.13
C ARG A 279 -10.27 4.42 1.68
N TRP A 280 -9.05 4.12 1.27
CA TRP A 280 -8.24 3.05 1.84
C TRP A 280 -7.49 3.54 3.09
N TYR A 281 -7.54 2.76 4.16
CA TYR A 281 -6.84 3.00 5.42
C TYR A 281 -5.91 1.83 5.73
N LEU A 282 -4.73 2.12 6.27
CA LEU A 282 -3.82 1.10 6.76
C LEU A 282 -4.34 0.52 8.09
N VAL A 283 -4.43 -0.80 8.16
CA VAL A 283 -4.87 -1.52 9.37
C VAL A 283 -3.80 -2.43 9.95
N HIS A 284 -2.86 -2.87 9.11
CA HIS A 284 -1.70 -3.65 9.54
C HIS A 284 -0.45 -3.22 8.77
N HIS A 285 0.64 -3.00 9.50
CA HIS A 285 1.99 -2.89 8.96
C HIS A 285 2.88 -3.89 9.67
N HIS A 286 3.62 -4.68 8.92
CA HIS A 286 4.66 -5.55 9.46
C HIS A 286 5.91 -5.41 8.60
N SER A 287 7.00 -5.01 9.24
CA SER A 287 8.35 -5.01 8.67
C SER A 287 9.22 -5.98 9.44
N SER A 288 9.98 -6.82 8.73
CA SER A 288 10.92 -7.78 9.30
C SER A 288 12.24 -7.73 8.54
N VAL A 289 13.36 -7.77 9.27
CA VAL A 289 14.70 -7.87 8.68
C VAL A 289 14.83 -9.20 7.95
N MET A 290 15.34 -9.19 6.71
CA MET A 290 15.78 -10.40 6.04
C MET A 290 17.23 -10.68 6.42
N LEU A 291 17.49 -11.85 7.00
CA LEU A 291 18.86 -12.34 7.11
C LEU A 291 19.39 -12.59 5.69
N ARG A 292 20.55 -12.01 5.35
CA ARG A 292 21.34 -12.51 4.21
C ARG A 292 21.69 -13.94 4.56
N ALA A 293 21.03 -14.90 3.91
CA ALA A 293 21.54 -16.26 3.94
C ALA A 293 22.93 -16.22 3.31
N GLU A 294 23.95 -16.74 3.99
CA GLU A 294 25.25 -17.05 3.41
C GLU A 294 25.03 -18.14 2.35
N VAL A 295 24.62 -17.74 1.15
CA VAL A 295 24.46 -18.65 0.02
C VAL A 295 25.18 -18.00 -1.15
N ASP A 296 26.49 -18.18 -1.19
CA ASP A 296 27.31 -18.11 -2.40
C ASP A 296 28.69 -18.78 -2.19
N MET A 297 28.69 -20.05 -1.75
CA MET A 297 29.88 -20.93 -1.82
C MET A 297 29.62 -22.24 -2.56
N GLU A 298 28.69 -22.29 -3.53
CA GLU A 298 28.46 -23.51 -4.32
C GLU A 298 28.30 -23.30 -5.84
N GLN A 299 28.76 -22.18 -6.40
CA GLN A 299 28.85 -22.01 -7.86
C GLN A 299 30.27 -21.89 -8.43
N GLN A 300 31.31 -22.20 -7.65
CA GLN A 300 32.71 -22.12 -8.11
C GLN A 300 33.47 -23.46 -8.11
N ILE A 301 32.76 -24.59 -8.26
CA ILE A 301 33.38 -25.90 -8.51
C ILE A 301 32.63 -26.65 -9.63
N VAL A 302 32.42 -26.00 -10.79
CA VAL A 302 32.25 -26.70 -12.07
C VAL A 302 32.79 -25.77 -13.16
N HIS A 303 34.11 -25.71 -13.31
CA HIS A 303 34.82 -25.44 -14.57
C HIS A 303 36.33 -25.31 -14.27
N GLU A 304 36.99 -26.47 -14.18
CA GLU A 304 38.37 -26.66 -14.67
C GLU A 304 38.39 -27.91 -15.55
#